data_AF-A0A8C0F6K2-F1
#
_entry.id   AF-A0A8C0F6K2-F1
#
_cell.length_a   1.000
_cell.length_b   1.000
_cell.length_c   1.000
_cell.angle_alpha   90.00
_cell.angle_beta   90.00
_cell.angle_gamma   90.00
#
_symmetry.space_group_name_H-M   'P 1'
#
loop_
_entity.id
_entity.type
_entity.pdbx_description
1 polymer ?
#
loop_
_entity_poly.entity_id
_entity_poly.type
_entity_poly.pdbx_seq_one_letter_code
_entity_poly.pdbx_strand_id
1 'polypeptide(L)'
;AGTCCGSSSLLPVSPLFLGGFLFPAGSCRVPVSWKGPFKPCRSGYPLIIFSHGLGAFRTLYSSVCSELASWGFVVAALEHRDHSASVTYFCPAEAGREEWIPYQRVPQGQKEFYFRNKQVHQRAEECVRALQLFKDISSGKSVPNILHQDFDLSVLKDSVDLTKVAVMGHSFGGVTAVLALVKEPGFRCAVALDAWMFPLENSLYPEVPKPVLFINTEKFQTPESVAKMKRLSSRNSQTKIITILGSVHQSQTDFAFLTGKLINRIFSARGTLDPYKGLDITSRAALAFLQRHLHLEEDFDQWDNLLEGIGDSVVPEAPFCRSNL
;
A
#
# COMPACT_ATOMS: atom_id res chain seq x y z
N ALA A 1 5.28 27.11 -32.78
CA ALA A 1 6.63 27.06 -32.21
C ALA A 1 6.67 25.99 -31.13
N GLY A 2 7.47 24.93 -31.32
CA GLY A 2 7.96 24.03 -30.26
C GLY A 2 7.03 22.92 -29.74
N THR A 3 6.75 21.89 -30.54
CA THR A 3 6.36 20.56 -30.04
C THR A 3 7.58 19.82 -29.48
N CYS A 4 7.69 19.69 -28.16
CA CYS A 4 8.66 18.78 -27.52
C CYS A 4 8.04 17.39 -27.34
N CYS A 5 8.23 16.53 -28.34
CA CYS A 5 8.09 15.09 -28.20
C CYS A 5 9.32 14.55 -27.42
N GLY A 6 9.21 14.46 -26.10
CA GLY A 6 10.14 13.69 -25.27
C GLY A 6 9.60 12.28 -25.05
N SER A 7 10.31 11.27 -25.54
CA SER A 7 10.03 9.86 -25.29
C SER A 7 10.19 9.54 -23.79
N SER A 8 9.09 9.54 -23.04
CA SER A 8 9.06 9.04 -21.67
C SER A 8 9.08 7.51 -21.68
N SER A 9 10.18 6.92 -21.22
CA SER A 9 10.29 5.49 -20.97
C SER A 9 9.41 5.13 -19.76
N LEU A 10 8.24 4.55 -20.03
CA LEU A 10 7.30 4.09 -19.01
C LEU A 10 7.74 2.72 -18.43
N LEU A 11 7.40 2.46 -17.16
CA LEU A 11 7.75 1.24 -16.40
C LEU A 11 7.01 -0.02 -16.90
N PRO A 12 7.70 -1.13 -17.25
CA PRO A 12 7.04 -2.40 -17.59
C PRO A 12 6.57 -3.15 -16.33
N VAL A 13 5.35 -3.73 -16.38
CA VAL A 13 4.82 -4.61 -15.33
C VAL A 13 5.39 -6.02 -15.49
N SER A 14 5.89 -6.62 -14.40
CA SER A 14 6.38 -8.01 -14.40
C SER A 14 5.28 -9.00 -14.82
N PRO A 15 5.63 -10.14 -15.47
CA PRO A 15 4.66 -11.17 -15.84
C PRO A 15 3.87 -11.66 -14.62
N LEU A 16 2.55 -11.72 -14.77
CA LEU A 16 1.65 -12.18 -13.72
C LEU A 16 1.53 -13.71 -13.77
N PHE A 17 2.04 -14.42 -12.75
CA PHE A 17 1.76 -15.84 -12.55
C PHE A 17 0.67 -15.99 -11.49
N LEU A 18 -0.57 -16.20 -11.94
CA LEU A 18 -1.70 -16.55 -11.07
C LEU A 18 -2.34 -17.85 -11.56
N GLY A 19 -2.36 -18.88 -10.70
CA GLY A 19 -3.16 -20.10 -10.93
C GLY A 19 -2.80 -20.91 -12.18
N GLY A 20 -1.54 -20.91 -12.63
CA GLY A 20 -1.10 -21.68 -13.79
C GLY A 20 -1.40 -21.03 -15.15
N PHE A 21 -1.93 -19.81 -15.18
CA PHE A 21 -2.10 -19.03 -16.41
C PHE A 21 -1.08 -17.88 -16.47
N LEU A 22 -0.31 -17.85 -17.57
CA LEU A 22 0.57 -16.73 -17.91
C LEU A 22 -0.30 -15.62 -18.54
N PHE A 23 -0.56 -14.53 -17.82
CA PHE A 23 -1.22 -13.38 -18.42
C PHE A 23 -0.20 -12.58 -19.24
N PRO A 24 -0.51 -12.22 -20.51
CA PRO A 24 0.33 -11.34 -21.32
C PRO A 24 0.15 -9.88 -20.85
N ALA A 25 0.44 -9.61 -19.57
CA ALA A 25 0.54 -8.26 -19.02
C ALA A 25 1.95 -7.67 -19.18
N GLY A 26 2.91 -8.43 -19.75
CA GLY A 26 4.32 -8.03 -19.87
C GLY A 26 4.58 -6.80 -20.76
N SER A 27 3.57 -6.27 -21.45
CA SER A 27 3.62 -5.02 -22.21
C SER A 27 2.81 -3.87 -21.60
N CYS A 28 2.11 -4.12 -20.48
CA CYS A 28 1.38 -3.08 -19.76
C CYS A 28 2.37 -2.11 -19.14
N ARG A 29 2.10 -0.81 -19.27
CA ARG A 29 2.93 0.25 -18.74
C ARG A 29 2.14 1.11 -17.77
N VAL A 30 2.83 1.64 -16.76
CA VAL A 30 2.26 2.54 -15.75
C VAL A 30 2.72 3.98 -16.03
N PRO A 31 1.88 5.00 -15.78
CA PRO A 31 2.11 6.39 -16.20
C PRO A 31 3.16 7.11 -15.32
N VAL A 32 4.40 6.60 -15.32
CA VAL A 32 5.52 7.15 -14.55
C VAL A 32 6.79 7.20 -15.41
N SER A 33 7.65 8.19 -15.14
CA SER A 33 8.95 8.27 -15.81
C SER A 33 9.93 7.28 -15.19
N TRP A 34 10.22 6.17 -15.89
CA TRP A 34 11.21 5.21 -15.43
C TRP A 34 12.60 5.83 -15.40
N LYS A 35 13.28 5.74 -14.24
CA LYS A 35 14.58 6.39 -13.98
C LYS A 35 14.59 7.89 -14.32
N GLY A 36 13.43 8.55 -14.23
CA GLY A 36 13.35 9.99 -14.41
C GLY A 36 14.22 10.73 -13.40
N PRO A 37 14.67 11.96 -13.72
CA PRO A 37 15.40 12.77 -12.76
C PRO A 37 14.56 12.99 -11.50
N PHE A 38 15.16 12.75 -10.34
CA PHE A 38 14.52 13.04 -9.07
C PHE A 38 14.54 14.56 -8.83
N LYS A 39 13.38 15.16 -8.55
CA LYS A 39 13.25 16.60 -8.26
C LYS A 39 13.62 16.84 -6.79
N PRO A 40 14.76 17.44 -6.46
CA PRO A 40 15.15 17.67 -5.06
C PRO A 40 14.18 18.64 -4.39
N CYS A 41 13.90 18.42 -3.11
CA CYS A 41 13.03 19.28 -2.31
C CYS A 41 13.75 19.66 -1.02
N ARG A 42 14.05 20.96 -0.84
CA ARG A 42 14.81 21.45 0.31
C ARG A 42 14.11 21.24 1.65
N SER A 43 12.77 21.23 1.66
CA SER A 43 11.98 20.94 2.86
C SER A 43 11.80 19.44 3.11
N GLY A 44 12.27 18.59 2.20
CA GLY A 44 12.04 17.15 2.22
C GLY A 44 10.61 16.75 1.85
N TYR A 45 10.46 15.67 1.10
CA TYR A 45 9.14 15.07 0.86
C TYR A 45 8.74 14.16 2.03
N PRO A 46 7.46 14.13 2.43
CA PRO A 46 6.95 13.08 3.31
C PRO A 46 7.12 11.69 2.68
N LEU A 47 7.30 10.67 3.53
CA LEU A 47 7.57 9.29 3.13
C LEU A 47 6.38 8.39 3.44
N ILE A 48 5.98 7.58 2.45
CA ILE A 48 5.02 6.49 2.62
C ILE A 48 5.73 5.17 2.37
N ILE A 49 5.78 4.30 3.37
CA ILE A 49 6.15 2.89 3.18
C ILE A 49 4.88 2.12 2.81
N PHE A 50 4.83 1.55 1.60
CA PHE A 50 3.65 0.85 1.09
C PHE A 50 3.81 -0.67 1.15
N SER A 51 2.79 -1.36 1.69
CA SER A 51 2.76 -2.79 1.93
C SER A 51 1.65 -3.49 1.11
N HIS A 52 2.01 -4.47 0.29
CA HIS A 52 1.09 -5.12 -0.66
C HIS A 52 0.14 -6.16 -0.02
N GLY A 53 -0.94 -6.55 -0.70
CA GLY A 53 -1.81 -7.65 -0.25
C GLY A 53 -1.18 -9.05 -0.39
N LEU A 54 -1.81 -10.06 0.20
CA LEU A 54 -1.45 -11.47 0.01
C LEU A 54 -1.58 -11.86 -1.47
N GLY A 55 -0.59 -12.57 -2.01
CA GLY A 55 -0.52 -12.93 -3.41
C GLY A 55 -0.20 -11.77 -4.35
N ALA A 56 0.01 -10.55 -3.85
CA ALA A 56 0.46 -9.42 -4.67
C ALA A 56 1.99 -9.29 -4.65
N PHE A 57 2.53 -8.16 -5.15
CA PHE A 57 3.95 -7.80 -5.15
C PHE A 57 4.09 -6.29 -5.40
N ARG A 58 5.33 -5.76 -5.40
CA ARG A 58 5.60 -4.30 -5.34
C ARG A 58 5.01 -3.44 -6.47
N THR A 59 4.66 -4.04 -7.62
CA THR A 59 4.21 -3.33 -8.83
C THR A 59 2.70 -3.41 -9.10
N LEU A 60 1.89 -3.93 -8.15
CA LEU A 60 0.43 -4.08 -8.33
C LEU A 60 -0.44 -2.96 -7.71
N TYR A 61 0.21 -1.89 -7.25
CA TYR A 61 -0.42 -0.74 -6.60
C TYR A 61 0.08 0.58 -7.21
N SER A 62 0.53 0.54 -8.46
CA SER A 62 1.10 1.70 -9.14
C SER A 62 0.10 2.85 -9.27
N SER A 63 -1.19 2.57 -9.42
CA SER A 63 -2.25 3.60 -9.45
C SER A 63 -2.26 4.45 -8.18
N VAL A 64 -2.39 3.82 -7.01
CA VAL A 64 -2.38 4.50 -5.70
C VAL A 64 -1.01 5.13 -5.40
N CYS A 65 0.07 4.39 -5.61
CA CYS A 65 1.43 4.89 -5.32
C CYS A 65 1.82 6.08 -6.20
N SER A 66 1.45 6.06 -7.49
CA SER A 66 1.78 7.16 -8.41
C SER A 66 0.91 8.39 -8.16
N GLU A 67 -0.36 8.19 -7.78
CA GLU A 67 -1.23 9.30 -7.37
C GLU A 67 -0.62 10.02 -6.16
N LEU A 68 -0.27 9.31 -5.09
CA LEU A 68 0.38 9.90 -3.91
C LEU A 68 1.72 10.56 -4.25
N ALA A 69 2.53 9.94 -5.12
CA ALA A 69 3.79 10.54 -5.57
C ALA A 69 3.57 11.85 -6.35
N SER A 70 2.49 11.95 -7.13
CA SER A 70 2.13 13.17 -7.87
C SER A 70 1.75 14.34 -6.95
N TRP A 71 1.31 14.04 -5.73
CA TRP A 71 1.00 15.00 -4.66
C TRP A 71 2.20 15.32 -3.75
N GLY A 72 3.43 14.99 -4.17
CA GLY A 72 4.64 15.37 -3.45
C GLY A 72 5.06 14.40 -2.34
N PHE A 73 4.71 13.12 -2.43
CA PHE A 73 5.22 12.09 -1.53
C PHE A 73 6.34 11.27 -2.19
N VAL A 74 7.28 10.79 -1.39
CA VAL A 74 8.10 9.63 -1.76
C VAL A 74 7.37 8.37 -1.30
N VAL A 75 7.11 7.44 -2.23
CA VAL A 75 6.40 6.19 -1.92
C VAL A 75 7.34 5.00 -2.15
N ALA A 76 7.65 4.28 -1.08
CA ALA A 76 8.47 3.07 -1.11
C ALA A 76 7.56 1.82 -1.05
N ALA A 77 7.16 1.31 -2.22
CA ALA A 77 6.39 0.08 -2.33
C ALA A 77 7.28 -1.15 -2.13
N LEU A 78 7.10 -1.84 -1.01
CA LEU A 78 7.91 -3.00 -0.63
C LEU A 78 7.48 -4.25 -1.37
N GLU A 79 8.43 -5.16 -1.58
CA GLU A 79 8.16 -6.55 -1.89
C GLU A 79 8.53 -7.41 -0.69
N HIS A 80 7.54 -8.10 -0.12
CA HIS A 80 7.73 -8.87 1.10
C HIS A 80 8.32 -10.25 0.83
N ARG A 81 9.26 -10.68 1.67
CA ARG A 81 10.04 -11.95 1.51
C ARG A 81 9.54 -13.04 2.46
N ASP A 82 8.31 -12.90 2.92
CA ASP A 82 7.66 -13.78 3.88
C ASP A 82 6.86 -14.91 3.22
N HIS A 83 7.06 -15.13 1.92
CA HIS A 83 6.26 -16.03 1.07
C HIS A 83 4.79 -15.63 0.92
N SER A 84 4.41 -14.38 1.26
CA SER A 84 3.07 -13.86 0.97
C SER A 84 2.95 -13.30 -0.45
N ALA A 85 4.04 -12.86 -1.07
CA ALA A 85 4.02 -12.42 -2.47
C ALA A 85 3.73 -13.59 -3.42
N SER A 86 3.10 -13.34 -4.58
CA SER A 86 2.91 -14.39 -5.60
C SER A 86 4.24 -15.01 -6.01
N VAL A 87 5.23 -14.16 -6.21
CA VAL A 87 6.63 -14.51 -6.37
C VAL A 87 7.47 -13.28 -6.01
N THR A 88 8.63 -13.48 -5.39
CA THR A 88 9.68 -12.47 -5.19
C THR A 88 11.03 -13.10 -5.47
N TYR A 89 12.08 -12.30 -5.54
CA TYR A 89 13.46 -12.79 -5.56
C TYR A 89 14.36 -11.97 -4.64
N PHE A 90 15.55 -12.49 -4.39
CA PHE A 90 16.68 -11.75 -3.87
C PHE A 90 17.95 -12.07 -4.67
N CYS A 91 18.91 -11.15 -4.66
CA CYS A 91 20.19 -11.31 -5.33
C CYS A 91 21.27 -11.33 -4.25
N PRO A 92 21.87 -12.51 -3.94
CA PRO A 92 23.03 -12.57 -3.08
C PRO A 92 24.17 -11.73 -3.68
N ALA A 93 24.86 -10.94 -2.84
CA ALA A 93 25.94 -10.05 -3.27
C ALA A 93 27.08 -10.78 -4.01
N GLU A 94 27.22 -12.09 -3.79
CA GLU A 94 28.32 -12.92 -4.30
C GLU A 94 28.00 -13.65 -5.62
N ALA A 95 26.73 -13.72 -6.04
CA ALA A 95 26.31 -14.69 -7.06
C ALA A 95 25.72 -14.10 -8.35
N GLY A 96 25.42 -12.78 -8.41
CA GLY A 96 24.86 -12.13 -9.60
C GLY A 96 23.59 -12.78 -10.17
N ARG A 97 22.96 -13.68 -9.40
CA ARG A 97 21.84 -14.53 -9.82
C ARG A 97 20.65 -14.29 -8.93
N GLU A 98 19.46 -14.33 -9.53
CA GLU A 98 18.20 -14.21 -8.82
C GLU A 98 17.83 -15.54 -8.15
N GLU A 99 17.61 -15.49 -6.85
CA GLU A 99 17.04 -16.60 -6.09
C GLU A 99 15.56 -16.32 -5.83
N TRP A 100 14.70 -17.11 -6.49
CA TRP A 100 13.26 -16.92 -6.49
C TRP A 100 12.61 -17.57 -5.26
N ILE A 101 11.72 -16.81 -4.62
CA ILE A 101 10.94 -17.20 -3.45
C ILE A 101 9.47 -17.24 -3.89
N PRO A 102 8.86 -18.42 -4.01
CA PRO A 102 7.47 -18.55 -4.43
C PRO A 102 6.50 -18.29 -3.28
N TYR A 103 5.26 -17.98 -3.64
CA TYR A 103 4.14 -17.97 -2.71
C TYR A 103 4.00 -19.29 -1.95
N GLN A 104 3.84 -19.19 -0.63
CA GLN A 104 3.58 -20.36 0.21
C GLN A 104 2.13 -20.35 0.70
N ARG A 105 1.38 -21.38 0.29
CA ARG A 105 0.07 -21.70 0.88
C ARG A 105 0.25 -22.17 2.31
N VAL A 106 -0.78 -21.97 3.14
CA VAL A 106 -0.81 -22.52 4.50
C VAL A 106 -0.59 -24.03 4.43
N PRO A 107 0.47 -24.57 5.07
CA PRO A 107 0.74 -26.01 5.08
C PRO A 107 -0.43 -26.81 5.66
N GLN A 108 -0.65 -28.02 5.13
CA GLN A 108 -1.71 -28.90 5.64
C GLN A 108 -1.50 -29.19 7.13
N GLY A 109 -2.56 -29.10 7.92
CA GLY A 109 -2.52 -29.30 9.38
C GLY A 109 -2.04 -28.10 10.19
N GLN A 110 -1.51 -27.05 9.55
CA GLN A 110 -1.16 -25.82 10.25
C GLN A 110 -2.37 -24.89 10.36
N LYS A 111 -2.60 -24.35 11.57
CA LYS A 111 -3.63 -23.33 11.79
C LYS A 111 -3.24 -22.03 11.09
N GLU A 112 -4.11 -21.51 10.24
CA GLU A 112 -3.85 -20.32 9.41
C GLU A 112 -3.42 -19.11 10.24
N PHE A 113 -4.06 -18.86 11.39
CA PHE A 113 -3.72 -17.73 12.24
C PHE A 113 -2.23 -17.68 12.60
N TYR A 114 -1.64 -18.77 13.12
CA TYR A 114 -0.22 -18.77 13.51
C TYR A 114 0.73 -18.63 12.30
N PHE A 115 0.35 -19.20 11.15
CA PHE A 115 1.13 -19.05 9.91
C PHE A 115 1.13 -17.60 9.43
N ARG A 116 -0.05 -16.98 9.33
CA ARG A 116 -0.23 -15.59 8.88
C ARG A 116 0.26 -14.58 9.89
N ASN A 117 0.20 -14.90 11.18
CA ASN A 117 0.72 -14.06 12.25
C ASN A 117 2.25 -13.94 12.14
N LYS A 118 2.97 -15.06 11.98
CA LYS A 118 4.43 -15.02 11.73
C LYS A 118 4.78 -14.16 10.52
N GLN A 119 4.01 -14.30 9.44
CA GLN A 119 4.13 -13.48 8.23
C GLN A 119 3.91 -11.99 8.52
N VAL A 120 2.82 -11.59 9.19
CA VAL A 120 2.54 -10.17 9.46
C VAL A 120 3.65 -9.50 10.29
N HIS A 121 4.21 -10.22 11.27
CA HIS A 121 5.35 -9.71 12.03
C HIS A 121 6.58 -9.51 11.15
N GLN A 122 6.93 -10.48 10.32
CA GLN A 122 8.04 -10.33 9.37
C GLN A 122 7.82 -9.12 8.44
N ARG A 123 6.61 -8.95 7.92
CA ARG A 123 6.27 -7.84 7.02
C ARG A 123 6.33 -6.48 7.69
N ALA A 124 5.93 -6.39 8.95
CA ALA A 124 6.05 -5.16 9.72
C ALA A 124 7.53 -4.84 10.01
N GLU A 125 8.36 -5.84 10.35
CA GLU A 125 9.82 -5.67 10.44
C GLU A 125 10.45 -5.23 9.10
N GLU A 126 9.94 -5.71 7.96
CA GLU A 126 10.37 -5.25 6.63
C GLU A 126 10.04 -3.76 6.41
N CYS A 127 8.91 -3.27 6.93
CA CYS A 127 8.57 -1.85 6.92
C CYS A 127 9.56 -1.03 7.78
N VAL A 128 9.90 -1.52 8.98
CA VAL A 128 10.91 -0.89 9.84
C VAL A 128 12.28 -0.86 9.16
N ARG A 129 12.70 -1.95 8.52
CA ARG A 129 13.96 -1.98 7.75
C ARG A 129 13.96 -1.01 6.57
N ALA A 130 12.83 -0.83 5.90
CA ALA A 130 12.70 0.18 4.85
C ALA A 130 12.88 1.59 5.40
N LEU A 131 12.28 1.93 6.54
CA LEU A 131 12.53 3.21 7.20
C LEU A 131 14.00 3.36 7.59
N GLN A 132 14.63 2.30 8.13
CA GLN A 132 16.05 2.33 8.46
C GLN A 132 16.93 2.56 7.22
N LEU A 133 16.57 2.01 6.06
CA LEU A 133 17.25 2.29 4.80
C LEU A 133 17.20 3.79 4.44
N PHE A 134 16.05 4.45 4.60
CA PHE A 134 15.95 5.90 4.37
C PHE A 134 16.74 6.71 5.40
N LYS A 135 16.77 6.29 6.69
CA LYS A 135 17.62 6.90 7.73
C LYS A 135 19.10 6.79 7.35
N ASP A 136 19.52 5.62 6.87
CA ASP A 136 20.88 5.37 6.41
C ASP A 136 21.25 6.31 5.23
N ILE A 137 20.40 6.38 4.20
CA ILE A 137 20.61 7.29 3.05
C ILE A 137 20.69 8.75 3.51
N SER A 138 19.76 9.19 4.38
CA SER A 138 19.74 10.56 4.91
C SER A 138 20.99 10.89 5.73
N SER A 139 21.57 9.91 6.42
CA SER A 139 22.84 10.08 7.16
C SER A 139 24.07 10.18 6.25
N GLY A 140 23.90 9.99 4.93
CA GLY A 140 24.99 9.95 3.95
C GLY A 140 25.70 8.61 3.85
N LYS A 141 25.16 7.55 4.47
CA LYS A 141 25.69 6.19 4.32
C LYS A 141 25.48 5.73 2.89
N SER A 142 26.54 5.24 2.26
CA SER A 142 26.44 4.66 0.92
C SER A 142 25.60 3.37 0.98
N VAL A 143 24.52 3.34 0.21
CA VAL A 143 23.67 2.16 0.04
C VAL A 143 23.76 1.71 -1.41
N PRO A 144 24.44 0.58 -1.71
CA PRO A 144 24.53 0.08 -3.06
C PRO A 144 23.18 -0.46 -3.53
N ASN A 145 22.76 -0.07 -4.73
CA ASN A 145 21.63 -0.68 -5.41
C ASN A 145 22.07 -1.98 -6.09
N ILE A 146 21.71 -3.13 -5.49
CA ILE A 146 22.11 -4.47 -5.95
C ILE A 146 21.57 -4.78 -7.36
N LEU A 147 20.49 -4.12 -7.79
CA LEU A 147 19.94 -4.32 -9.13
C LEU A 147 20.75 -3.61 -10.24
N HIS A 148 21.85 -2.93 -9.88
CA HIS A 148 22.73 -2.18 -10.79
C HIS A 148 21.97 -1.31 -11.80
N GLN A 149 20.91 -0.67 -11.34
CA GLN A 149 20.14 0.25 -12.15
C GLN A 149 20.82 1.62 -12.14
N ASP A 150 20.82 2.34 -13.27
CA ASP A 150 21.31 3.73 -13.41
C ASP A 150 20.45 4.75 -12.64
N PHE A 151 20.20 4.48 -11.36
CA PHE A 151 19.51 5.36 -10.43
C PHE A 151 20.30 5.35 -9.12
N ASP A 152 21.03 6.43 -8.88
CA ASP A 152 21.81 6.62 -7.66
C ASP A 152 20.88 7.00 -6.50
N LEU A 153 20.85 6.18 -5.45
CA LEU A 153 20.03 6.43 -4.26
C LEU A 153 20.50 7.66 -3.46
N SER A 154 21.72 8.14 -3.70
CA SER A 154 22.24 9.36 -3.04
C SER A 154 21.39 10.60 -3.34
N VAL A 155 20.63 10.62 -4.45
CA VAL A 155 19.71 11.72 -4.79
C VAL A 155 18.59 11.91 -3.77
N LEU A 156 18.29 10.87 -2.97
CA LEU A 156 17.28 10.93 -1.92
C LEU A 156 17.82 11.56 -0.62
N LYS A 157 19.14 11.73 -0.51
CA LYS A 157 19.77 12.41 0.62
C LYS A 157 19.21 13.84 0.73
N ASP A 158 18.87 14.24 1.95
CA ASP A 158 18.30 15.56 2.29
C ASP A 158 17.00 15.90 1.55
N SER A 159 16.39 14.94 0.85
CA SER A 159 15.17 15.14 0.05
C SER A 159 13.94 14.44 0.62
N VAL A 160 14.09 13.72 1.74
CA VAL A 160 13.00 13.03 2.43
C VAL A 160 12.94 13.52 3.87
N ASP A 161 11.77 14.00 4.30
CA ASP A 161 11.54 14.42 5.68
C ASP A 161 11.16 13.19 6.55
N LEU A 162 12.15 12.67 7.28
CA LEU A 162 11.99 11.49 8.14
C LEU A 162 11.22 11.79 9.44
N THR A 163 10.78 13.02 9.67
CA THR A 163 9.80 13.33 10.73
C THR A 163 8.36 13.11 10.26
N LYS A 164 8.15 12.99 8.94
CA LYS A 164 6.85 12.87 8.28
C LYS A 164 6.71 11.53 7.55
N VAL A 165 6.71 10.44 8.32
CA VAL A 165 6.65 9.07 7.77
C VAL A 165 5.33 8.40 8.12
N ALA A 166 4.64 7.87 7.11
CA ALA A 166 3.45 7.05 7.25
C ALA A 166 3.68 5.63 6.71
N VAL A 167 2.84 4.68 7.14
CA VAL A 167 2.76 3.35 6.53
C VAL A 167 1.40 3.18 5.88
N MET A 168 1.37 2.75 4.64
CA MET A 168 0.13 2.44 3.93
C MET A 168 0.15 0.98 3.48
N GLY A 169 -1.00 0.33 3.39
CA GLY A 169 -1.04 -0.98 2.76
C GLY A 169 -2.43 -1.51 2.52
N HIS A 170 -2.51 -2.49 1.62
CA HIS A 170 -3.78 -3.09 1.20
C HIS A 170 -3.95 -4.51 1.72
N SER A 171 -5.16 -4.88 2.17
CA SER A 171 -5.51 -6.24 2.57
C SER A 171 -4.58 -6.72 3.69
N PHE A 172 -3.78 -7.76 3.44
CA PHE A 172 -2.74 -8.21 4.36
C PHE A 172 -1.73 -7.09 4.66
N GLY A 173 -1.45 -6.20 3.72
CA GLY A 173 -0.62 -5.01 3.92
C GLY A 173 -1.27 -3.94 4.78
N GLY A 174 -2.60 -3.88 4.84
CA GLY A 174 -3.31 -2.95 5.73
C GLY A 174 -3.08 -3.30 7.20
N VAL A 175 -3.18 -4.58 7.56
CA VAL A 175 -2.85 -5.04 8.92
C VAL A 175 -1.34 -4.96 9.20
N THR A 176 -0.48 -5.12 8.19
CA THR A 176 0.97 -4.84 8.31
C THR A 176 1.22 -3.38 8.67
N ALA A 177 0.53 -2.43 8.03
CA ALA A 177 0.65 -1.01 8.34
C ALA A 177 0.25 -0.69 9.78
N VAL A 178 -0.84 -1.30 10.28
CA VAL A 178 -1.25 -1.20 11.68
C VAL A 178 -0.17 -1.74 12.62
N LEU A 179 0.38 -2.92 12.34
CA LEU A 179 1.41 -3.53 13.18
C LEU A 179 2.73 -2.77 13.15
N ALA A 180 3.08 -2.14 12.03
CA ALA A 180 4.29 -1.33 11.91
C ALA A 180 4.27 -0.15 12.90
N LEU A 181 3.10 0.45 13.18
CA LEU A 181 2.96 1.51 14.20
C LEU A 181 3.33 1.06 15.60
N VAL A 182 3.13 -0.23 15.92
CA VAL A 182 3.50 -0.79 17.22
C VAL A 182 5.02 -1.03 17.29
N LYS A 183 5.63 -1.42 16.17
CA LYS A 183 7.04 -1.82 16.12
C LYS A 183 8.02 -0.65 16.00
N GLU A 184 7.60 0.47 15.42
CA GLU A 184 8.50 1.60 15.15
C GLU A 184 7.80 2.94 15.41
N PRO A 185 8.19 3.65 16.49
CA PRO A 185 7.60 4.95 16.87
C PRO A 185 7.77 6.07 15.85
N GLY A 186 8.74 5.95 14.92
CA GLY A 186 8.97 6.91 13.84
C GLY A 186 7.82 7.01 12.85
N PHE A 187 6.98 5.97 12.73
CA PHE A 187 5.75 6.07 11.94
C PHE A 187 4.70 6.90 12.66
N ARG A 188 4.17 7.91 11.97
CA ARG A 188 3.27 8.93 12.54
C ARG A 188 1.79 8.56 12.46
N CYS A 189 1.40 7.82 11.43
CA CYS A 189 0.05 7.30 11.22
C CYS A 189 0.07 6.16 10.19
N ALA A 190 -1.05 5.44 10.07
CA ALA A 190 -1.21 4.42 9.04
C ALA A 190 -2.49 4.58 8.22
N VAL A 191 -2.44 4.21 6.94
CA VAL A 191 -3.61 4.10 6.08
C VAL A 191 -3.76 2.65 5.62
N ALA A 192 -4.84 2.02 6.05
CA ALA A 192 -5.12 0.61 5.80
C ALA A 192 -6.26 0.48 4.78
N LEU A 193 -5.88 0.15 3.54
CA LEU A 193 -6.81 -0.07 2.43
C LEU A 193 -7.40 -1.47 2.57
N ASP A 194 -8.69 -1.54 2.87
CA ASP A 194 -9.48 -2.76 2.95
C ASP A 194 -8.81 -3.88 3.78
N ALA A 195 -8.42 -3.53 5.01
CA ALA A 195 -7.48 -4.31 5.80
C ALA A 195 -8.04 -5.70 6.17
N TRP A 196 -7.22 -6.74 5.98
CA TRP A 196 -7.52 -8.08 6.49
C TRP A 196 -6.98 -8.21 7.92
N MET A 197 -7.82 -7.89 8.92
CA MET A 197 -7.40 -7.80 10.33
C MET A 197 -7.21 -9.15 11.03
N PHE A 198 -7.45 -10.27 10.34
CA PHE A 198 -7.34 -11.62 10.88
C PHE A 198 -5.97 -11.94 11.50
N PRO A 199 -4.82 -11.66 10.84
CA PRO A 199 -3.49 -12.10 11.30
C PRO A 199 -2.94 -11.37 12.54
N LEU A 200 -3.62 -10.34 13.04
CA LEU A 200 -3.19 -9.57 14.21
C LEU A 200 -3.78 -10.14 15.51
N GLU A 201 -2.91 -10.43 16.48
CA GLU A 201 -3.28 -10.94 17.80
C GLU A 201 -3.97 -9.89 18.68
N ASN A 202 -4.90 -10.36 19.51
CA ASN A 202 -5.77 -9.49 20.31
C ASN A 202 -5.03 -8.66 21.37
N SER A 203 -3.83 -9.08 21.78
CA SER A 203 -2.98 -8.40 22.75
C SER A 203 -2.31 -7.14 22.21
N LEU A 204 -2.21 -6.96 20.88
CA LEU A 204 -1.55 -5.78 20.29
C LEU A 204 -2.49 -4.60 20.03
N TYR A 205 -3.81 -4.81 20.00
CA TYR A 205 -4.77 -3.72 19.79
C TYR A 205 -4.64 -2.58 20.82
N PRO A 206 -4.41 -2.86 22.12
CA PRO A 206 -4.17 -1.82 23.10
C PRO A 206 -2.91 -0.99 22.86
N GLU A 207 -1.93 -1.57 22.16
CA GLU A 207 -0.58 -1.04 21.95
C GLU A 207 -0.46 -0.16 20.68
N VAL A 208 -1.47 -0.13 19.80
CA VAL A 208 -1.43 0.69 18.58
C VAL A 208 -1.42 2.18 18.98
N PRO A 209 -0.28 2.89 18.82
CA PRO A 209 -0.09 4.17 19.51
C PRO A 209 -0.50 5.38 18.66
N LYS A 210 -0.77 5.18 17.37
CA LYS A 210 -1.00 6.25 16.38
C LYS A 210 -2.33 6.08 15.64
N PRO A 211 -2.86 7.16 15.04
CA PRO A 211 -4.10 7.11 14.27
C PRO A 211 -3.99 6.18 13.06
N VAL A 212 -5.10 5.50 12.74
CA VAL A 212 -5.24 4.68 11.53
C VAL A 212 -6.45 5.15 10.73
N LEU A 213 -6.31 5.32 9.43
CA LEU A 213 -7.44 5.43 8.51
C LEU A 213 -7.72 4.07 7.87
N PHE A 214 -8.90 3.53 8.10
CA PHE A 214 -9.39 2.35 7.38
C PHE A 214 -10.26 2.80 6.21
N ILE A 215 -9.83 2.49 4.98
CA ILE A 215 -10.61 2.72 3.74
C ILE A 215 -11.08 1.37 3.22
N ASN A 216 -12.30 0.98 3.57
CA ASN A 216 -12.86 -0.31 3.24
C ASN A 216 -13.52 -0.32 1.86
N THR A 217 -13.59 -1.52 1.26
CA THR A 217 -14.45 -1.78 0.11
C THR A 217 -15.77 -2.41 0.58
N GLU A 218 -16.84 -2.19 -0.18
CA GLU A 218 -18.19 -2.60 0.24
C GLU A 218 -18.34 -4.12 0.40
N LYS A 219 -17.63 -4.92 -0.42
CA LYS A 219 -17.89 -6.36 -0.55
C LYS A 219 -16.85 -7.29 0.09
N PHE A 220 -15.80 -6.75 0.72
CA PHE A 220 -14.71 -7.58 1.27
C PHE A 220 -14.83 -7.83 2.77
N GLN A 221 -15.29 -6.82 3.52
CA GLN A 221 -15.16 -6.82 4.97
C GLN A 221 -16.01 -7.89 5.66
N THR A 222 -15.47 -8.46 6.74
CA THR A 222 -16.17 -9.41 7.61
C THR A 222 -16.53 -8.76 8.94
N PRO A 223 -17.59 -9.21 9.65
CA PRO A 223 -17.93 -8.69 10.97
C PRO A 223 -16.76 -8.73 11.96
N GLU A 224 -15.92 -9.76 11.90
CA GLU A 224 -14.75 -9.92 12.78
C GLU A 224 -13.68 -8.87 12.48
N SER A 225 -13.42 -8.59 11.19
CA SER A 225 -12.44 -7.56 10.80
C SER A 225 -12.94 -6.17 11.16
N VAL A 226 -14.23 -5.89 10.93
CA VAL A 226 -14.87 -4.63 11.32
C VAL A 226 -14.85 -4.44 12.83
N ALA A 227 -15.17 -5.46 13.62
CA ALA A 227 -15.11 -5.39 15.08
C ALA A 227 -13.69 -5.05 15.58
N LYS A 228 -12.67 -5.64 14.94
CA LYS A 228 -11.25 -5.35 15.21
C LYS A 228 -10.87 -3.91 14.85
N MET A 229 -11.35 -3.37 13.73
CA MET A 229 -11.16 -1.96 13.36
C MET A 229 -11.85 -1.02 14.35
N LYS A 230 -13.11 -1.32 14.70
CA LYS A 230 -13.89 -0.53 15.68
C LYS A 230 -13.23 -0.51 17.06
N ARG A 231 -12.60 -1.62 17.47
CA ARG A 231 -11.81 -1.67 18.71
C ARG A 231 -10.62 -0.70 18.70
N LEU A 232 -10.01 -0.43 17.55
CA LEU A 232 -8.96 0.59 17.42
C LEU A 232 -9.55 1.99 17.41
N SER A 233 -10.63 2.21 16.65
CA SER A 233 -11.32 3.51 16.59
C SER A 233 -11.87 3.95 17.94
N SER A 234 -12.41 3.04 18.75
CA SER A 234 -12.91 3.35 20.10
C SER A 234 -11.82 3.77 21.09
N ARG A 235 -10.55 3.48 20.81
CA ARG A 235 -9.39 3.82 21.66
C ARG A 235 -8.66 5.07 21.21
N ASN A 236 -8.83 5.45 19.95
CA ASN A 236 -8.21 6.63 19.37
C ASN A 236 -9.24 7.33 18.48
N SER A 237 -9.77 8.46 18.95
CA SER A 237 -10.80 9.24 18.21
C SER A 237 -10.33 9.78 16.87
N GLN A 238 -9.01 9.81 16.63
CA GLN A 238 -8.42 10.16 15.34
C GLN A 238 -8.39 8.98 14.35
N THR A 239 -8.60 7.76 14.81
CA THR A 239 -8.73 6.58 13.94
C THR A 239 -10.11 6.58 13.29
N LYS A 240 -10.14 6.64 11.96
CA LYS A 240 -11.35 6.75 11.14
C LYS A 240 -11.57 5.48 10.33
N ILE A 241 -12.83 5.18 10.07
CA ILE A 241 -13.26 4.05 9.24
C ILE A 241 -14.27 4.59 8.23
N ILE A 242 -14.00 4.37 6.95
CA ILE A 242 -14.89 4.75 5.85
C ILE A 242 -15.03 3.56 4.91
N THR A 243 -16.14 3.48 4.18
CA THR A 243 -16.35 2.47 3.14
C THR A 243 -16.74 3.10 1.82
N ILE A 244 -16.08 2.67 0.76
CA ILE A 244 -16.39 3.08 -0.62
C ILE A 244 -17.49 2.17 -1.18
N LEU A 245 -18.68 2.73 -1.41
CA LEU A 245 -19.82 2.01 -1.96
C LEU A 245 -19.59 1.62 -3.43
N GLY A 246 -20.13 0.48 -3.83
CA GLY A 246 -19.99 -0.08 -5.17
C GLY A 246 -18.61 -0.66 -5.47
N SER A 247 -17.68 -0.68 -4.50
CA SER A 247 -16.33 -1.20 -4.68
C SER A 247 -16.20 -2.68 -4.26
N VAL A 248 -15.15 -3.33 -4.75
CA VAL A 248 -14.77 -4.72 -4.41
C VAL A 248 -13.32 -4.72 -3.93
N HIS A 249 -12.86 -5.81 -3.32
CA HIS A 249 -11.48 -5.89 -2.79
C HIS A 249 -10.40 -5.48 -3.81
N GLN A 250 -10.57 -5.88 -5.08
CA GLN A 250 -9.63 -5.57 -6.15
C GLN A 250 -9.72 -4.12 -6.66
N SER A 251 -10.72 -3.32 -6.25
CA SER A 251 -10.82 -1.89 -6.57
C SER A 251 -9.64 -1.08 -6.02
N GLN A 252 -8.90 -1.61 -5.04
CA GLN A 252 -7.73 -0.99 -4.42
C GLN A 252 -6.39 -1.42 -5.08
N THR A 253 -6.44 -2.12 -6.21
CA THR A 253 -5.24 -2.61 -6.94
C THR A 253 -5.28 -2.18 -8.40
N ASP A 254 -4.15 -2.32 -9.09
CA ASP A 254 -4.06 -2.02 -10.53
C ASP A 254 -4.96 -2.91 -11.40
N PHE A 255 -5.44 -4.05 -10.88
CA PHE A 255 -6.37 -4.93 -11.59
C PHE A 255 -7.70 -4.24 -11.92
N ALA A 256 -8.11 -3.23 -11.14
CA ALA A 256 -9.33 -2.47 -11.42
C ALA A 256 -9.30 -1.78 -12.80
N PHE A 257 -8.10 -1.38 -13.23
CA PHE A 257 -7.85 -0.66 -14.47
C PHE A 257 -7.55 -1.56 -15.66
N LEU A 258 -7.20 -2.84 -15.44
CA LEU A 258 -6.99 -3.79 -16.52
C LEU A 258 -8.33 -4.07 -17.24
N THR A 259 -8.34 -3.89 -18.56
CA THR A 259 -9.54 -4.02 -19.38
C THR A 259 -9.70 -5.44 -19.92
N GLY A 260 -10.86 -6.06 -19.69
CA GLY A 260 -11.27 -7.29 -20.39
C GLY A 260 -12.48 -7.95 -19.74
N LYS A 261 -13.54 -8.22 -20.52
CA LYS A 261 -14.76 -8.91 -20.03
C LYS A 261 -14.45 -10.26 -19.37
N LEU A 262 -13.40 -10.96 -19.82
CA LEU A 262 -12.98 -12.25 -19.28
C LEU A 262 -12.25 -12.12 -17.92
N ILE A 263 -11.40 -11.10 -17.76
CA ILE A 263 -10.70 -10.80 -16.50
C ILE A 263 -11.71 -10.37 -15.42
N ASN A 264 -12.68 -9.54 -15.79
CA ASN A 264 -13.75 -9.12 -14.89
C ASN A 264 -14.61 -10.29 -14.40
N ARG A 265 -14.88 -11.29 -15.26
CA ARG A 265 -15.72 -12.46 -14.92
C ARG A 265 -14.98 -13.49 -14.07
N ILE A 266 -13.66 -13.62 -14.21
CA ILE A 266 -12.85 -14.64 -13.50
C ILE A 266 -12.37 -14.12 -12.13
N PHE A 267 -12.01 -12.84 -12.02
CA PHE A 267 -11.37 -12.31 -10.81
C PHE A 267 -12.29 -11.49 -9.89
N SER A 268 -13.57 -11.32 -10.26
CA SER A 268 -14.45 -10.34 -9.58
C SER A 268 -13.76 -8.98 -9.41
N ALA A 269 -12.96 -8.59 -10.41
CA ALA A 269 -12.01 -7.48 -10.31
C ALA A 269 -12.67 -6.09 -10.36
N ARG A 270 -13.97 -6.02 -10.72
CA ARG A 270 -14.72 -4.77 -10.83
C ARG A 270 -15.99 -4.79 -10.01
N GLY A 271 -16.12 -3.76 -9.17
CA GLY A 271 -17.37 -3.39 -8.53
C GLY A 271 -18.29 -2.65 -9.51
N THR A 272 -19.38 -2.09 -8.99
CA THR A 272 -20.29 -1.22 -9.75
C THR A 272 -19.78 0.23 -9.82
N LEU A 273 -18.84 0.61 -8.94
CA LEU A 273 -18.20 1.91 -8.96
C LEU A 273 -17.15 1.98 -10.07
N ASP A 274 -17.07 3.13 -10.74
CA ASP A 274 -15.99 3.42 -11.69
C ASP A 274 -14.61 3.35 -10.98
N PRO A 275 -13.62 2.63 -11.55
CA PRO A 275 -12.29 2.50 -10.94
C PRO A 275 -11.57 3.82 -10.68
N TYR A 276 -11.72 4.83 -11.56
CA TYR A 276 -11.09 6.13 -11.36
C TYR A 276 -11.76 6.89 -10.22
N LYS A 277 -13.10 6.83 -10.11
CA LYS A 277 -13.81 7.39 -8.96
C LYS A 277 -13.40 6.70 -7.65
N GLY A 278 -13.21 5.39 -7.65
CA GLY A 278 -12.73 4.65 -6.47
C GLY A 278 -11.31 5.05 -6.04
N LEU A 279 -10.40 5.20 -7.01
CA LEU A 279 -9.05 5.70 -6.77
C LEU A 279 -9.07 7.14 -6.25
N ASP A 280 -9.88 8.02 -6.83
CA ASP A 280 -10.01 9.42 -6.42
C ASP A 280 -10.46 9.55 -4.95
N ILE A 281 -11.51 8.82 -4.55
CA ILE A 281 -11.96 8.78 -3.15
C ILE A 281 -10.86 8.25 -2.23
N THR A 282 -10.20 7.16 -2.63
CA THR A 282 -9.11 6.53 -1.84
C THR A 282 -7.97 7.52 -1.62
N SER A 283 -7.47 8.13 -2.68
CA SER A 283 -6.32 9.02 -2.64
C SER A 283 -6.65 10.31 -1.90
N ARG A 284 -7.80 10.93 -2.15
CA ARG A 284 -8.20 12.17 -1.45
C ARG A 284 -8.42 11.96 0.04
N ALA A 285 -9.07 10.86 0.43
CA ALA A 285 -9.23 10.52 1.85
C ALA A 285 -7.86 10.24 2.50
N ALA A 286 -6.97 9.52 1.82
CA ALA A 286 -5.61 9.31 2.31
C ALA A 286 -4.85 10.64 2.46
N LEU A 287 -4.91 11.55 1.49
CA LEU A 287 -4.23 12.84 1.51
C LEU A 287 -4.72 13.73 2.67
N ALA A 288 -6.03 13.85 2.87
CA ALA A 288 -6.60 14.59 4.00
C ALA A 288 -6.11 14.04 5.35
N PHE A 289 -6.12 12.72 5.50
CA PHE A 289 -5.64 12.06 6.72
C PHE A 289 -4.13 12.22 6.94
N LEU A 290 -3.34 12.05 5.88
CA LEU A 290 -1.89 12.22 5.92
C LEU A 290 -1.52 13.66 6.28
N GLN A 291 -2.20 14.66 5.70
CA GLN A 291 -2.01 16.06 6.06
C GLN A 291 -2.20 16.30 7.56
N ARG A 292 -3.32 15.84 8.11
CA ARG A 292 -3.68 16.00 9.52
C ARG A 292 -2.64 15.39 10.47
N HIS A 293 -2.06 14.24 10.11
CA HIS A 293 -1.22 13.46 11.02
C HIS A 293 0.29 13.53 10.73
N LEU A 294 0.68 14.07 9.58
CA LEU A 294 2.06 14.42 9.23
C LEU A 294 2.32 15.93 9.35
N HIS A 295 1.30 16.74 9.65
CA HIS A 295 1.38 18.20 9.72
C HIS A 295 1.92 18.79 8.41
N LEU A 296 1.26 18.44 7.30
CA LEU A 296 1.56 19.00 5.98
C LEU A 296 0.91 20.37 5.82
N GLU A 297 1.56 21.26 5.08
CA GLU A 297 1.08 22.60 4.76
C GLU A 297 0.56 22.62 3.30
N GLU A 298 -0.41 21.78 3.01
CA GLU A 298 -1.09 21.68 1.71
C GLU A 298 -2.60 21.96 1.90
N ASP A 299 -3.36 22.02 0.81
CA ASP A 299 -4.81 22.24 0.85
C ASP A 299 -5.61 20.92 0.90
N PHE A 300 -5.06 19.82 1.42
CA PHE A 300 -5.74 18.50 1.41
C PHE A 300 -6.91 18.40 2.41
N ASP A 301 -7.00 19.33 3.36
CA ASP A 301 -8.11 19.49 4.29
C ASP A 301 -9.44 19.80 3.58
N GLN A 302 -9.39 20.28 2.33
CA GLN A 302 -10.59 20.40 1.47
C GLN A 302 -11.36 19.08 1.31
N TRP A 303 -10.73 17.93 1.56
CA TRP A 303 -11.34 16.61 1.49
C TRP A 303 -11.63 15.98 2.86
N ASP A 304 -11.56 16.75 3.96
CA ASP A 304 -11.83 16.25 5.33
C ASP A 304 -13.20 15.59 5.49
N ASN A 305 -14.19 16.03 4.70
CA ASN A 305 -15.52 15.41 4.66
C ASN A 305 -15.45 13.90 4.34
N LEU A 306 -14.52 13.47 3.49
CA LEU A 306 -14.36 12.05 3.16
C LEU A 306 -13.95 11.24 4.38
N LEU A 307 -13.20 11.80 5.34
CA LEU A 307 -12.78 11.12 6.57
C LEU A 307 -13.94 10.82 7.51
N GLU A 308 -15.02 11.59 7.41
CA GLU A 308 -16.28 11.39 8.13
C GLU A 308 -17.29 10.58 7.30
N GLY A 309 -16.87 10.06 6.14
CA GLY A 309 -17.71 9.32 5.23
C GLY A 309 -18.80 10.16 4.55
N ILE A 310 -18.55 11.47 4.39
CA ILE A 310 -19.45 12.42 3.74
C ILE A 310 -18.96 12.67 2.31
N GLY A 311 -19.72 12.17 1.33
CA GLY A 311 -19.45 12.38 -0.08
C GLY A 311 -20.16 11.36 -0.97
N ASP A 312 -20.03 11.52 -2.28
CA ASP A 312 -20.60 10.57 -3.23
C ASP A 312 -19.90 9.22 -3.14
N SER A 313 -20.68 8.15 -2.96
CA SER A 313 -20.17 6.77 -2.95
C SER A 313 -19.22 6.45 -1.78
N VAL A 314 -19.27 7.22 -0.68
CA VAL A 314 -18.57 6.92 0.57
C VAL A 314 -19.55 6.98 1.73
N VAL A 315 -19.36 6.12 2.73
CA VAL A 315 -20.14 6.12 3.98
C VAL A 315 -19.22 5.95 5.18
N PRO A 316 -19.60 6.45 6.37
CA PRO A 316 -18.85 6.18 7.59
C PRO A 316 -18.97 4.70 7.98
N GLU A 317 -17.92 4.20 8.62
CA GLU A 317 -17.80 2.82 9.08
C GLU A 317 -17.94 1.76 7.97
N ALA A 318 -18.18 0.50 8.34
CA ALA A 318 -18.53 -0.55 7.40
C ALA A 318 -20.07 -0.62 7.29
N PRO A 319 -20.64 -0.66 6.07
CA PRO A 319 -22.05 -0.95 5.93
C PRO A 319 -22.30 -2.31 6.57
N PHE A 320 -23.19 -2.36 7.57
CA PHE A 320 -23.75 -3.64 7.98
C PHE A 320 -24.31 -4.25 6.70
N CYS A 321 -23.76 -5.40 6.26
CA CYS A 321 -24.46 -6.22 5.30
C CYS A 321 -25.90 -6.31 5.81
N ARG A 322 -26.85 -5.74 5.07
CA ARG A 322 -28.25 -6.17 5.19
C ARG A 322 -28.17 -7.67 4.96
N SER A 323 -28.40 -8.44 6.01
CA SER A 323 -28.52 -9.88 5.93
C SER A 323 -29.48 -10.16 4.78
N ASN A 324 -28.98 -10.77 3.71
CA ASN A 324 -29.87 -11.48 2.81
C ASN A 324 -30.38 -12.67 3.63
N LEU A 325 -31.55 -12.46 4.24
CA LEU A 325 -32.48 -13.53 4.58
C LEU A 325 -32.78 -14.36 3.34
#